data_AF-A0A350KP25-F1
#
_entry.id   AF-A0A350KP25-F1
#
_cell.length_a   1.000
_cell.length_b   1.000
_cell.length_c   1.000
_cell.angle_alpha   90.00
_cell.angle_beta   90.00
_cell.angle_gamma   90.00
#
_symmetry.space_group_name_H-M   'P 1'
#
loop_
_entity.id
_entity.type
_entity.pdbx_description
1 polymer ?
#
loop_
_entity_poly.entity_id
_entity_poly.type
_entity_poly.pdbx_seq_one_letter_code
_entity_poly.pdbx_strand_id
1 'polypeptide(L)'
;ISNWHALAETIIQANNGRITGEAQKALENVLRYRPDDPKAVYFMGLARLQNKEPRKAMALWRYLEQTLSAEDPWLAVVHARISALQDVLQLDPRAVKPQAPVL
;
A
#
# COMPACT_ATOMS: atom_id res chain seq x y z
N ILE A 1 16.99 12.32 13.30
CA ILE A 1 15.98 12.03 12.26
C ILE A 1 15.60 10.56 12.43
N SER A 2 14.37 10.26 12.84
CA SER A 2 13.90 8.86 12.89
C SER A 2 13.59 8.41 11.47
N ASN A 3 14.22 7.32 11.01
CA ASN A 3 13.93 6.74 9.70
C ASN A 3 12.72 5.81 9.81
N TRP A 4 11.53 6.40 9.65
CA TRP A 4 10.25 5.68 9.77
C TRP A 4 10.07 4.54 8.75
N HIS A 5 10.67 4.66 7.56
CA HIS A 5 10.71 3.57 6.58
C HIS A 5 11.44 2.36 7.12
N ALA A 6 12.68 2.56 7.59
CA ALA A 6 13.49 1.48 8.13
C ALA A 6 12.80 0.82 9.33
N LEU A 7 12.19 1.62 10.22
CA LEU A 7 11.42 1.09 11.35
C LEU A 7 10.25 0.20 10.89
N ALA A 8 9.44 0.68 9.95
CA ALA A 8 8.33 -0.10 9.41
C ALA A 8 8.81 -1.42 8.78
N GLU A 9 9.86 -1.37 7.95
CA GLU A 9 10.44 -2.54 7.29
C GLU A 9 10.98 -3.56 8.30
N THR A 10 11.70 -3.09 9.33
CA THR A 10 12.21 -3.95 10.42
C THR A 10 11.08 -4.63 11.18
N ILE A 11 10.03 -3.88 11.56
CA ILE A 11 8.89 -4.47 12.29
C ILE A 11 8.16 -5.49 11.40
N ILE A 12 7.91 -5.16 10.13
CA ILE A 12 7.25 -6.06 9.18
C ILE A 12 8.07 -7.34 9.01
N GLN A 13 9.39 -7.22 8.84
CA GLN A 13 10.29 -8.37 8.72
C GLN A 13 10.27 -9.23 10.00
N ALA A 14 10.40 -8.62 11.18
CA ALA A 14 10.36 -9.30 12.46
C ALA A 14 9.01 -10.00 12.73
N ASN A 15 7.95 -9.58 12.06
CA ASN A 15 6.60 -10.14 12.15
C ASN A 15 6.21 -10.97 10.92
N ASN A 16 7.19 -11.55 10.21
CA ASN A 16 6.98 -12.45 9.06
C ASN A 16 6.06 -11.83 7.97
N GLY A 17 6.21 -10.53 7.70
CA GLY A 17 5.41 -9.81 6.70
C GLY A 17 4.09 -9.26 7.23
N ARG A 18 3.74 -9.47 8.51
CA ARG A 18 2.51 -8.92 9.09
C ARG A 18 2.66 -7.44 9.39
N ILE A 19 1.67 -6.65 8.99
CA ILE A 19 1.63 -5.21 9.25
C ILE A 19 0.91 -5.00 10.58
N THR A 20 1.69 -5.03 11.65
CA THR A 20 1.20 -4.77 13.00
C THR A 20 0.78 -3.31 13.16
N GLY A 21 0.07 -2.98 14.25
CA GLY A 21 -0.28 -1.59 14.54
C GLY A 21 0.95 -0.68 14.71
N GLU A 22 2.08 -1.23 15.16
CA GLU A 22 3.33 -0.47 15.28
C GLU A 22 3.95 -0.19 13.89
N ALA A 23 4.01 -1.19 13.02
CA ALA A 23 4.44 -0.99 11.63
C ALA A 23 3.53 0.01 10.91
N GLN A 24 2.21 -0.09 11.10
CA GLN A 24 1.26 0.85 10.52
C GLN A 24 1.51 2.28 11.00
N LYS A 25 1.74 2.51 12.31
CA LYS A 25 2.10 3.83 12.82
C LYS A 25 3.39 4.38 12.22
N ALA A 26 4.39 3.53 11.96
CA ALA A 26 5.62 3.94 11.29
C ALA A 26 5.34 4.35 9.83
N LEU A 27 4.52 3.59 9.10
CA LEU A 27 4.09 3.94 7.73
C LEU A 27 3.25 5.23 7.70
N GLU A 28 2.36 5.44 8.67
CA GLU A 28 1.61 6.68 8.82
C GLU A 28 2.54 7.88 9.05
N ASN A 29 3.60 7.70 9.86
CA ASN A 29 4.62 8.73 10.03
C ASN A 29 5.35 9.04 8.72
N VAL A 30 5.70 8.02 7.91
CA VAL A 30 6.25 8.28 6.56
C VAL A 30 5.31 9.18 5.77
N LEU A 31 4.03 8.81 5.71
CA LEU A 31 3.03 9.49 4.88
C LEU A 31 2.70 10.91 5.39
N ARG A 32 2.88 11.20 6.68
CA ARG A 32 2.78 12.59 7.19
C ARG A 32 3.83 13.52 6.59
N TYR A 33 5.02 13.01 6.27
CA TYR A 33 6.11 13.81 5.70
C TYR A 33 6.23 13.66 4.18
N ARG A 34 5.81 12.51 3.63
CA ARG A 34 5.80 12.17 2.20
C ARG A 34 4.46 11.51 1.84
N PRO A 35 3.39 12.28 1.63
CA PRO A 35 2.02 11.75 1.42
C PRO A 35 1.87 10.86 0.19
N ASP A 36 2.80 10.98 -0.77
CA ASP A 36 2.88 10.27 -2.03
C ASP A 36 3.92 9.15 -2.05
N ASP A 37 4.54 8.82 -0.90
CA ASP A 37 5.57 7.77 -0.83
C ASP A 37 5.02 6.41 -1.28
N PRO A 38 5.47 5.87 -2.43
CA PRO A 38 4.82 4.71 -3.03
C PRO A 38 5.01 3.44 -2.22
N LYS A 39 6.15 3.29 -1.54
CA LYS A 39 6.41 2.16 -0.63
C LYS A 39 5.43 2.17 0.53
N ALA A 40 5.23 3.33 1.18
CA ALA A 40 4.33 3.41 2.32
C ALA A 40 2.87 3.16 1.93
N VAL A 41 2.39 3.76 0.83
CA VAL A 41 1.03 3.50 0.33
C VAL A 41 0.84 2.02 -0.04
N TYR A 42 1.85 1.40 -0.68
CA TYR A 42 1.81 -0.02 -1.01
C TYR A 42 1.62 -0.90 0.23
N PHE A 43 2.41 -0.66 1.28
CA PHE A 43 2.26 -1.40 2.53
C PHE A 43 0.93 -1.09 3.23
N MET A 44 0.40 0.13 3.18
CA MET A 44 -0.95 0.41 3.68
C MET A 44 -2.01 -0.42 2.92
N GLY A 45 -1.85 -0.62 1.61
CA GLY A 45 -2.70 -1.53 0.82
C GLY A 45 -2.62 -2.99 1.30
N LEU A 46 -1.40 -3.48 1.57
CA LEU A 46 -1.21 -4.80 2.17
C LEU A 46 -1.87 -4.92 3.55
N ALA A 47 -1.81 -3.87 4.38
CA ALA A 47 -2.46 -3.86 5.70
C ALA A 47 -3.98 -4.03 5.56
N ARG A 48 -4.58 -3.33 4.59
CA ARG A 48 -6.01 -3.48 4.25
C ARG A 48 -6.34 -4.90 3.82
N LEU A 49 -5.50 -5.56 3.02
CA LEU A 49 -5.71 -6.97 2.67
C LEU A 49 -5.63 -7.89 3.87
N GLN A 50 -4.62 -7.74 4.74
CA GLN A 50 -4.48 -8.57 5.94
C GLN A 50 -5.69 -8.41 6.89
N ASN A 51 -6.33 -7.24 6.87
CA ASN A 51 -7.56 -6.94 7.62
C ASN A 51 -8.85 -7.36 6.89
N LYS A 52 -8.76 -8.15 5.81
CA LYS A 52 -9.91 -8.59 5.00
C LYS A 52 -10.70 -7.42 4.38
N GLU A 53 -10.01 -6.33 4.04
CA GLU A 53 -10.57 -5.15 3.38
C GLU A 53 -10.09 -4.99 1.93
N PRO A 54 -10.32 -5.97 1.03
CA PRO A 54 -9.70 -6.00 -0.28
C PRO A 54 -10.10 -4.84 -1.20
N ARG A 55 -11.34 -4.36 -1.12
CA ARG A 55 -11.74 -3.16 -1.88
C ARG A 55 -10.95 -1.91 -1.48
N LYS A 56 -10.59 -1.77 -0.20
CA LYS A 56 -9.76 -0.66 0.28
C LYS A 56 -8.30 -0.81 -0.16
N ALA A 57 -7.78 -2.04 -0.19
CA ALA A 57 -6.46 -2.31 -0.77
C ALA A 57 -6.40 -1.95 -2.25
N MET A 58 -7.41 -2.40 -3.03
CA MET A 58 -7.56 -2.05 -4.44
C MET A 58 -7.55 -0.53 -4.62
N ALA A 59 -8.32 0.22 -3.83
CA ALA A 59 -8.38 1.68 -3.94
C ALA A 59 -7.02 2.37 -3.76
N LEU A 60 -6.19 1.91 -2.80
CA LEU A 60 -4.85 2.45 -2.57
C LEU A 60 -3.88 2.13 -3.71
N TRP A 61 -3.97 0.92 -4.27
CA TRP A 61 -3.14 0.51 -5.40
C TRP A 61 -3.55 1.19 -6.70
N ARG A 62 -4.86 1.39 -6.93
CA ARG A 62 -5.37 2.25 -8.01
C ARG A 62 -4.88 3.68 -7.87
N TYR A 63 -4.75 4.20 -6.65
CA TYR A 63 -4.17 5.53 -6.42
C TYR A 63 -2.69 5.59 -6.84
N LEU A 64 -1.90 4.57 -6.51
CA LEU A 64 -0.51 4.48 -6.98
C LEU A 64 -0.40 4.36 -8.50
N GLU A 65 -1.22 3.51 -9.13
CA GLU A 65 -1.24 3.37 -10.59
C GLU A 65 -1.44 4.71 -11.31
N GLN A 66 -2.24 5.60 -10.74
CA GLN A 66 -2.53 6.91 -11.32
C GLN A 66 -1.48 7.98 -11.03
N THR A 67 -0.72 7.83 -9.96
CA THR A 67 0.17 8.88 -9.44
C THR A 67 1.63 8.62 -9.82
N LEU A 68 2.01 7.36 -9.96
CA LEU A 68 3.36 6.97 -10.35
C LEU A 68 3.65 7.33 -11.82
N SER A 69 4.89 7.72 -12.11
CA SER A 69 5.34 7.85 -13.50
C SER A 69 5.51 6.46 -14.14
N ALA A 70 5.57 6.43 -15.47
CA ALA A 70 5.72 5.18 -16.22
C ALA A 70 7.03 4.42 -15.90
N GLU A 71 8.05 5.15 -15.48
CA GLU A 71 9.39 4.65 -15.13
C GLU A 71 9.53 4.29 -13.65
N ASP A 72 8.51 4.53 -12.82
CA ASP A 72 8.60 4.24 -11.38
C ASP A 72 8.65 2.71 -11.13
N PRO A 73 9.65 2.21 -10.39
CA PRO A 73 9.79 0.77 -10.15
C PRO A 73 8.61 0.14 -9.39
N TRP A 74 7.82 0.92 -8.66
CA TRP A 74 6.62 0.42 -7.97
C TRP A 74 5.45 0.15 -8.90
N LEU A 75 5.43 0.71 -10.10
CA LEU A 75 4.30 0.57 -11.02
C LEU A 75 4.06 -0.90 -11.39
N ALA A 76 5.14 -1.63 -11.71
CA ALA A 76 5.06 -3.07 -11.99
C ALA A 76 4.55 -3.89 -10.78
N VAL A 77 5.01 -3.53 -9.57
CA VAL A 77 4.60 -4.20 -8.32
C VAL A 77 3.11 -3.99 -8.05
N VAL A 78 2.63 -2.75 -8.25
CA VAL A 78 1.22 -2.37 -8.03
C VAL A 78 0.31 -3.00 -9.07
N HIS A 79 0.70 -3.03 -10.36
CA HIS A 79 -0.06 -3.72 -11.40
C HIS A 79 -0.24 -5.21 -11.11
N ALA A 80 0.82 -5.90 -10.67
CA ALA A 80 0.73 -7.31 -10.29
C ALA A 80 -0.26 -7.53 -9.14
N ARG A 81 -0.30 -6.62 -8.15
CA ARG A 81 -1.26 -6.67 -7.05
C ARG A 81 -2.69 -6.40 -7.48
N ILE A 82 -2.90 -5.41 -8.36
CA ILE A 82 -4.22 -5.10 -8.93
C ILE A 82 -4.76 -6.31 -9.70
N SER A 83 -3.95 -6.91 -10.57
CA SER A 83 -4.34 -8.09 -11.35
C SER A 83 -4.71 -9.27 -10.45
N ALA A 84 -3.86 -9.60 -9.46
CA ALA A 84 -4.16 -10.69 -8.53
C ALA A 84 -5.48 -10.46 -7.76
N LEU A 85 -5.76 -9.21 -7.40
CA LEU A 85 -6.95 -8.87 -6.64
C LEU A 85 -8.22 -8.80 -7.51
N GLN A 86 -8.08 -8.41 -8.78
CA GLN A 86 -9.14 -8.52 -9.78
C GLN A 86 -9.65 -9.95 -9.86
N ASP A 87 -8.73 -10.91 -9.98
CA ASP A 87 -9.08 -12.33 -10.13
C ASP A 87 -9.77 -12.87 -8.87
N VAL A 88 -9.26 -12.52 -7.69
CA VAL A 88 -9.85 -12.93 -6.40
C VAL A 88 -11.23 -12.32 -6.17
N LEU A 89 -11.42 -11.04 -6.50
CA LEU A 89 -12.69 -10.34 -6.29
C LEU A 89 -13.71 -10.54 -7.42
N GLN A 90 -13.27 -11.08 -8.56
CA GLN A 90 -14.05 -11.11 -9.80
C GLN A 90 -14.63 -9.73 -10.13
N LEU A 91 -13.81 -8.69 -10.00
CA LEU A 91 -14.19 -7.29 -10.08
C LEU A 91 -13.24 -6.53 -11.00
N ASP A 92 -13.79 -5.74 -11.93
CA ASP A 92 -12.99 -4.78 -12.70
C ASP A 92 -12.34 -3.74 -11.75
N PRO A 93 -11.00 -3.63 -11.70
CA PRO A 93 -10.30 -2.65 -10.88
C PRO A 93 -10.74 -1.20 -11.14
N ARG A 94 -11.20 -0.88 -12.36
CA ARG A 94 -11.68 0.45 -12.74
C ARG A 94 -13.02 0.80 -12.09
N ALA A 95 -13.78 -0.19 -11.63
CA ALA A 95 -14.98 0.03 -10.84
C ALA A 95 -14.67 0.48 -9.39
N VAL A 96 -13.42 0.32 -8.93
CA VAL A 96 -12.98 0.82 -7.62
C VAL A 96 -12.36 2.20 -7.79
N LYS A 97 -12.97 3.21 -7.16
CA LYS A 97 -12.42 4.57 -7.15
C LYS A 97 -11.06 4.58 -6.42
N PRO A 98 -9.99 5.11 -7.05
CA PRO A 98 -8.71 5.36 -6.39
C PRO A 98 -8.88 6.22 -5.13
N GLN A 99 -8.15 5.90 -4.08
CA GLN A 99 -8.21 6.62 -2.81
C GLN A 99 -6.80 6.78 -2.23
N ALA A 100 -6.42 8.02 -1.92
CA ALA A 100 -5.20 8.33 -1.18
C ALA A 100 -5.26 7.72 0.24
N PRO A 101 -4.11 7.39 0.86
CA PRO A 101 -4.08 6.91 2.24
C PRO A 101 -4.76 7.88 3.21
N VAL A 102 -5.59 7.35 4.10
CA VAL A 102 -6.17 8.08 5.22
C VAL A 102 -5.25 7.88 6.43
N LEU A 103 -4.79 8.99 7.03
CA LEU A 103 -3.87 9.02 8.18
C LEU A 103 -4.57 9.28 9.50
#